data_AF-A0A7F8QDQ6-F1
#
_entry.id   AF-A0A7F8QDQ6-F1
#
_cell.length_a   1.000
_cell.length_b   1.000
_cell.length_c   1.000
_cell.angle_alpha   90.00
_cell.angle_beta   90.00
_cell.angle_gamma   90.00
#
_symmetry.space_group_name_H-M   'P 1'
#
loop_
_entity.id
_entity.type
_entity.pdbx_description
1 polymer ?
#
loop_
_entity_poly.entity_id
_entity_poly.type
_entity_poly.pdbx_seq_one_letter_code
_entity_poly.pdbx_strand_id
1 'polypeptide(L)'
;MASRSVASEEMNSVLEIPYPRDEDRLQDPAPLECGQGFSQQESGHCMDTNECIQFPFVCPRDKPVCVNTYGSYRCRTNKRCSRGYEPNEDGTACVAQVAFLGGYSSAAFRISEPPSRASYLSLGLGLCLQLYAL
;
A
#
# COMPACT_ATOMS: atom_id res chain seq x y z
N MET A 1 -13.35 -56.50 2.94
CA MET A 1 -12.41 -55.36 2.86
C MET A 1 -11.02 -55.94 2.68
N ALA A 2 -10.39 -55.75 1.51
CA ALA A 2 -9.05 -56.26 1.26
C ALA A 2 -8.04 -55.22 1.76
N SER A 3 -7.29 -55.55 2.82
CA SER A 3 -6.16 -54.74 3.27
C SER A 3 -4.94 -55.16 2.46
N ARG A 4 -4.33 -54.22 1.75
CA ARG A 4 -3.11 -54.45 0.97
C ARG A 4 -1.93 -54.09 1.88
N SER A 5 -1.04 -55.04 2.13
CA SER A 5 0.19 -54.80 2.88
C SER A 5 1.14 -53.93 2.04
N VAL A 6 1.55 -52.78 2.58
CA VAL A 6 2.51 -51.86 1.97
C VAL A 6 3.87 -52.57 1.83
N ALA A 7 4.43 -52.60 0.62
CA ALA A 7 5.73 -53.20 0.39
C ALA A 7 6.84 -52.34 1.03
N SER A 8 7.97 -52.95 1.42
CA SER A 8 9.08 -52.25 2.08
C SER A 8 9.66 -51.09 1.26
N GLU A 9 9.50 -51.14 -0.07
CA GLU A 9 9.95 -50.11 -1.01
C GLU A 9 8.98 -48.92 -1.17
N GLU A 10 7.77 -49.02 -0.60
CA GLU A 10 6.84 -47.90 -0.46
C GLU A 10 7.02 -47.13 0.87
N MET A 11 7.95 -47.57 1.71
CA MET A 11 8.22 -46.94 3.01
C MET A 11 9.22 -45.79 2.85
N ASN A 12 8.90 -44.62 3.40
CA ASN A 12 9.86 -43.53 3.51
C ASN A 12 11.03 -43.98 4.39
N SER A 13 12.25 -43.90 3.84
CA SER A 13 13.47 -44.20 4.59
C SER A 13 13.77 -43.10 5.61
N VAL A 14 14.18 -43.50 6.81
CA VAL A 14 14.73 -42.57 7.80
C VAL A 14 16.15 -42.21 7.36
N LEU A 15 16.36 -40.96 6.97
CA LEU A 15 17.70 -40.45 6.67
C LEU A 15 18.38 -40.08 7.99
N GLU A 16 19.43 -40.81 8.36
CA GLU A 16 20.29 -40.41 9.47
C GLU A 16 21.16 -39.23 9.01
N ILE A 17 20.82 -38.04 9.49
CA ILE A 17 21.62 -36.83 9.30
C ILE A 17 22.58 -36.76 10.51
N PRO A 18 23.89 -37.07 10.35
CA PRO A 18 24.82 -37.04 11.47
C PRO A 18 24.99 -35.61 11.97
N TYR A 19 25.04 -35.44 13.29
CA TYR A 19 25.40 -34.16 13.90
C TYR A 19 26.86 -33.84 13.56
N PRO A 20 27.18 -32.62 13.09
CA PRO A 20 28.55 -32.23 12.79
C PRO A 20 29.40 -32.30 14.06
N ARG A 21 30.63 -32.83 13.96
CA ARG A 21 31.56 -32.90 15.10
C ARG A 21 32.22 -31.53 15.29
N ASP A 22 32.67 -31.24 16.51
CA ASP A 22 33.27 -29.93 16.84
C ASP A 22 34.54 -29.59 16.01
N GLU A 23 35.20 -30.59 15.41
CA GLU A 23 36.36 -30.41 14.51
C GLU A 23 35.97 -29.96 13.08
N ASP A 24 34.69 -30.06 12.70
CA ASP A 24 34.16 -29.51 11.45
C ASP A 24 33.85 -28.00 11.55
N ARG A 25 34.13 -27.37 12.69
CA ARG A 25 33.77 -25.96 12.98
C ARG A 25 34.86 -24.95 12.63
N LEU A 26 35.54 -25.14 11.50
CA LEU A 26 36.39 -24.09 10.93
C LEU A 26 36.10 -23.79 9.46
N GLN A 27 34.87 -24.01 8.99
CA GLN A 27 34.35 -23.10 7.98
C GLN A 27 33.79 -21.89 8.72
N ASP A 28 34.53 -20.79 8.71
CA ASP A 28 33.98 -19.47 8.99
C ASP A 28 32.60 -19.40 8.32
N PRO A 29 31.52 -19.07 9.06
CA PRO A 29 30.22 -18.93 8.44
C PRO A 29 30.40 -17.92 7.31
N ALA A 30 30.03 -18.33 6.09
CA ALA A 30 30.17 -17.49 4.92
C ALA A 30 29.66 -16.08 5.28
N PRO A 31 30.42 -15.02 4.96
CA PRO A 31 29.99 -13.66 5.25
C PRO A 31 28.55 -13.50 4.80
N LEU A 32 27.67 -13.00 5.68
CA LEU A 32 26.26 -12.80 5.35
C LEU A 32 26.18 -11.72 4.28
N GLU A 33 26.16 -12.15 3.02
CA GLU A 33 26.07 -11.27 1.87
C GLU A 33 24.61 -10.90 1.69
N CYS A 34 24.27 -9.66 2.03
CA CYS A 34 22.92 -9.16 1.83
C CYS A 34 22.64 -8.99 0.34
N GLY A 35 21.43 -9.38 -0.08
CA GLY A 35 20.98 -9.20 -1.47
C GLY A 35 20.94 -7.71 -1.86
N GLN A 36 20.84 -7.45 -3.16
CA GLN A 36 20.75 -6.08 -3.68
C GLN A 36 19.58 -5.31 -3.03
N GLY A 37 19.83 -4.06 -2.63
CA GLY A 37 18.84 -3.21 -1.92
C GLY A 37 18.85 -3.41 -0.40
N PHE A 38 19.71 -4.27 0.14
CA PHE A 38 19.84 -4.51 1.57
C PHE A 38 21.26 -4.26 2.08
N SER A 39 21.36 -3.69 3.28
CA SER A 39 22.61 -3.45 3.99
C SER A 39 22.70 -4.33 5.22
N GLN A 40 23.88 -4.90 5.48
CA GLN A 40 24.13 -5.69 6.68
C GLN A 40 24.20 -4.80 7.92
N GLN A 41 23.39 -5.11 8.92
CA GLN A 41 23.46 -4.52 10.25
C GLN A 41 24.52 -5.21 11.11
N GLU A 42 25.01 -4.52 12.13
CA GLU A 42 25.99 -5.04 13.10
C GLU A 42 25.49 -6.31 13.82
N SER A 43 24.17 -6.45 13.97
CA SER A 43 23.52 -7.64 14.54
C SER A 43 23.39 -8.82 13.56
N GLY A 44 23.99 -8.76 12.37
CA GLY A 44 24.02 -9.86 11.42
C GLY A 44 22.71 -10.09 10.67
N HIS A 45 21.84 -9.07 10.56
CA HIS A 45 20.63 -9.13 9.75
C HIS A 45 20.69 -8.15 8.58
N CYS A 46 19.99 -8.46 7.51
CA CYS A 46 19.89 -7.59 6.34
C CYS A 46 18.71 -6.64 6.51
N MET A 47 18.98 -5.34 6.48
CA MET A 47 17.96 -4.30 6.48
C MET A 47 17.83 -3.65 5.12
N ASP A 48 16.59 -3.32 4.77
CA ASP A 48 16.27 -2.54 3.59
C ASP A 48 17.04 -1.23 3.60
N THR A 49 17.73 -0.94 2.51
CA THR A 49 18.43 0.32 2.33
C THR A 49 17.48 1.35 1.78
N ASN A 50 17.20 2.41 2.53
CA ASN A 50 16.37 3.48 2.02
C ASN A 50 17.16 4.41 1.09
N GLU A 51 17.16 4.12 -0.21
CA GLU A 51 17.89 4.90 -1.21
C GLU A 51 17.33 6.32 -1.35
N CYS A 52 16.06 6.56 -1.03
CA CYS A 52 15.48 7.90 -1.06
C CYS A 52 16.11 8.85 -0.02
N ILE A 53 16.59 8.30 1.10
CA ILE A 53 17.28 9.06 2.15
C ILE A 53 18.78 9.10 1.87
N GLN A 54 19.38 7.98 1.49
CA GLN A 54 20.82 7.93 1.20
C GLN A 54 21.20 8.75 -0.04
N PHE A 55 20.35 8.73 -1.08
CA PHE A 55 20.61 9.32 -2.38
C PHE A 55 19.44 10.22 -2.82
N PRO A 56 19.46 11.52 -2.45
CA PRO A 56 18.35 12.43 -2.76
C PRO A 56 18.13 12.66 -4.27
N PHE A 57 19.10 12.31 -5.11
CA PHE A 57 19.03 12.43 -6.57
C PHE A 57 19.02 11.07 -7.28
N VAL A 58 18.59 10.00 -6.59
CA VAL A 58 18.51 8.65 -7.17
C VAL A 58 17.51 8.56 -8.33
N CYS A 59 16.48 9.40 -8.32
CA CYS A 59 15.47 9.43 -9.36
C CYS A 59 15.80 10.39 -10.52
N PRO A 60 15.39 10.06 -11.76
CA PRO A 60 15.56 10.93 -12.91
C PRO A 60 14.69 12.20 -12.79
N ARG A 61 15.06 13.25 -13.51
CA ARG A 61 14.36 14.55 -13.47
C ARG A 61 12.88 14.45 -13.88
N ASP A 62 12.52 13.51 -14.74
CA ASP A 62 11.13 13.28 -15.19
C ASP A 62 10.22 12.66 -14.11
N LYS A 63 10.82 12.01 -13.09
CA LYS A 63 10.12 11.34 -11.99
C LYS A 63 10.76 11.73 -10.65
N PRO A 64 10.65 13.00 -10.22
CA PRO A 64 11.44 13.54 -9.12
C PRO A 64 11.02 13.03 -7.73
N VAL A 65 9.93 12.28 -7.60
CA VAL A 65 9.42 11.81 -6.31
C VAL A 65 9.91 10.39 -6.07
N CYS A 66 10.79 10.21 -5.08
CA CYS A 66 11.27 8.90 -4.65
C CYS A 66 10.33 8.27 -3.62
N VAL A 67 10.04 6.98 -3.77
CA VAL A 67 9.27 6.17 -2.84
C VAL A 67 10.08 4.93 -2.49
N ASN A 68 10.40 4.79 -1.20
CA ASN A 68 11.11 3.61 -0.70
C ASN A 68 10.19 2.38 -0.71
N THR A 69 10.67 1.25 -1.19
CA THR A 69 9.98 -0.04 -1.15
C THR A 69 10.89 -1.09 -0.53
N TYR A 70 10.36 -2.24 -0.12
CA TYR A 70 11.21 -3.27 0.47
C TYR A 70 12.08 -3.96 -0.60
N GLY A 71 13.39 -3.85 -0.47
CA GLY A 71 14.43 -4.34 -1.37
C GLY A 71 14.68 -3.46 -2.60
N SER A 72 14.02 -2.31 -2.73
CA SER A 72 14.20 -1.41 -3.89
C SER A 72 13.56 -0.05 -3.67
N TYR A 73 13.68 0.86 -4.64
CA TYR A 73 12.96 2.13 -4.66
C TYR A 73 12.23 2.32 -5.99
N ARG A 74 11.17 3.14 -5.97
CA ARG A 74 10.41 3.50 -7.17
C ARG A 74 10.33 5.02 -7.30
N CYS A 75 10.50 5.49 -8.52
CA CYS A 75 10.39 6.91 -8.86
C CYS A 75 9.06 7.19 -9.53
N ARG A 76 8.35 8.22 -9.06
CA ARG A 76 7.07 8.66 -9.62
C ARG A 76 7.08 10.14 -10.00
N THR A 77 6.16 10.51 -10.88
CA THR A 77 6.01 11.91 -11.31
C THR A 77 5.21 12.70 -10.26
N ASN A 78 5.45 14.00 -10.12
CA ASN A 78 4.77 14.87 -9.16
C ASN A 78 3.44 15.46 -9.68
N LYS A 79 2.56 14.65 -10.26
CA LYS A 79 1.30 15.18 -10.82
C LYS A 79 0.40 15.73 -9.72
N ARG A 80 0.05 17.02 -9.83
CA ARG A 80 -0.91 17.68 -8.94
C ARG A 80 -2.33 17.37 -9.39
N CYS A 81 -3.12 16.74 -8.51
CA CYS A 81 -4.51 16.39 -8.77
C CYS A 81 -5.47 17.42 -8.16
N SER A 82 -6.67 17.55 -8.75
CA SER A 82 -7.75 18.40 -8.24
C SER A 82 -8.30 17.85 -6.91
N ARG A 83 -9.00 18.68 -6.14
CA ARG A 83 -9.57 18.29 -4.84
C ARG A 83 -10.47 17.05 -4.96
N GLY A 84 -10.14 16.02 -4.20
CA GLY A 84 -10.83 14.71 -4.19
C GLY A 84 -10.22 13.64 -5.09
N TYR A 85 -9.08 13.94 -5.74
CA TYR A 85 -8.32 12.99 -6.54
C TYR A 85 -6.88 12.90 -6.04
N GLU A 86 -6.32 11.69 -6.11
CA GLU A 86 -4.96 11.39 -5.73
C GLU A 86 -4.17 10.83 -6.91
N PRO A 87 -2.86 11.09 -6.98
CA PRO A 87 -2.05 10.54 -8.06
C PRO A 87 -1.88 9.02 -7.88
N ASN A 88 -2.06 8.25 -8.97
CA ASN A 88 -1.82 6.79 -9.03
C ASN A 88 -0.36 6.44 -8.67
N GLU A 89 -0.03 5.19 -8.37
CA GLU A 89 1.33 4.74 -7.97
C GLU A 89 2.47 5.35 -8.81
N ASP A 90 2.33 5.37 -10.14
CA ASP A 90 3.34 5.95 -11.06
C ASP A 90 3.38 7.49 -11.11
N GLY A 91 2.37 8.14 -10.52
CA GLY A 91 2.22 9.59 -10.52
C GLY A 91 1.73 10.17 -11.85
N THR A 92 1.30 9.35 -12.81
CA THR A 92 0.93 9.80 -14.17
C THR A 92 -0.56 10.10 -14.32
N ALA A 93 -1.42 9.46 -13.53
CA ALA A 93 -2.87 9.61 -13.57
C ALA A 93 -3.43 10.07 -12.21
N CYS A 94 -4.57 10.74 -12.23
CA CYS A 94 -5.30 11.12 -11.02
C CYS A 94 -6.49 10.19 -10.86
N VAL A 95 -6.56 9.46 -9.75
CA VAL A 95 -7.63 8.53 -9.42
C VAL A 95 -8.45 9.12 -8.27
N ALA A 96 -9.77 8.96 -8.31
CA ALA A 96 -10.60 9.37 -7.18
C ALA A 96 -10.34 8.41 -6.01
N GLN A 97 -10.36 8.92 -4.78
CA GLN A 97 -10.46 8.06 -3.60
C GLN A 97 -11.81 7.36 -3.67
N VAL A 98 -11.84 6.14 -4.20
CA VAL A 98 -13.01 5.27 -4.08
C VAL A 98 -13.13 4.91 -2.60
N ALA A 99 -14.14 5.47 -1.93
CA ALA A 99 -14.48 5.04 -0.58
C ALA A 99 -14.89 3.56 -0.67
N PHE A 100 -14.00 2.66 -0.24
CA PHE A 100 -14.24 1.22 -0.19
C PHE A 100 -15.18 0.92 1.00
N LEU A 101 -16.45 1.31 0.86
CA LEU A 101 -17.53 0.85 1.72
C LEU A 101 -18.13 -0.39 1.07
N GLY A 102 -17.57 -1.57 1.37
CA GLY A 102 -18.29 -2.83 1.19
C GLY A 102 -18.68 -3.24 -0.24
N GLY A 103 -17.77 -3.13 -1.22
CA GLY A 103 -17.83 -3.97 -2.43
C GLY A 103 -18.77 -3.56 -3.57
N TYR A 104 -19.29 -2.32 -3.61
CA TYR A 104 -20.03 -1.82 -4.77
C TYR A 104 -19.48 -0.47 -5.26
N SER A 105 -19.20 -0.38 -6.57
CA SER A 105 -18.81 0.87 -7.22
C SER A 105 -20.02 1.79 -7.37
N SER A 106 -20.32 2.59 -6.37
CA SER A 106 -21.23 3.72 -6.56
C SER A 106 -20.45 4.92 -7.09
N ALA A 107 -20.72 5.28 -8.34
CA ALA A 107 -20.31 6.58 -8.88
C ALA A 107 -20.88 7.68 -7.98
N ALA A 108 -20.03 8.37 -7.23
CA ALA A 108 -20.45 9.45 -6.35
C ALA A 108 -20.89 10.67 -7.21
N PHE A 109 -22.20 10.88 -7.29
CA PHE A 109 -22.80 12.09 -7.84
C PHE A 109 -22.40 13.30 -6.96
N ARG A 110 -21.83 14.33 -7.57
CA ARG A 110 -21.42 15.57 -6.89
C ARG A 110 -22.66 16.36 -6.48
N ILE A 111 -22.93 16.50 -5.18
CA ILE A 111 -23.72 17.63 -4.67
C ILE A 111 -22.74 18.78 -4.46
N SER A 112 -22.54 19.60 -5.48
CA SER A 112 -21.97 20.93 -5.32
C SER A 112 -23.11 21.92 -5.14
N GLU A 113 -23.50 22.21 -3.89
CA GLU A 113 -24.27 23.42 -3.64
C GLU A 113 -23.90 24.01 -2.26
N PRO A 114 -23.23 25.18 -2.21
CA PRO A 114 -23.04 25.91 -0.96
C PRO A 114 -24.34 26.62 -0.56
N PRO A 115 -24.70 26.68 0.74
CA PRO A 115 -25.85 27.47 1.18
C PRO A 115 -25.46 28.95 1.15
N SER A 116 -25.63 29.59 0.01
CA SER A 116 -25.54 31.05 -0.08
C SER A 116 -26.77 31.61 -0.74
N ARG A 117 -27.49 32.42 0.05
CA ARG A 117 -28.52 33.41 -0.29
C ARG A 117 -29.97 32.95 -0.09
N ALA A 118 -30.48 33.27 1.09
CA ALA A 118 -31.87 33.67 1.26
C ALA A 118 -32.15 34.85 0.32
N SER A 119 -32.68 34.55 -0.86
CA SER A 119 -33.23 35.53 -1.77
C SER A 119 -34.73 35.62 -1.50
N TYR A 120 -35.11 36.73 -0.90
CA TYR A 120 -36.47 37.23 -0.76
C TYR A 120 -37.26 37.02 -2.06
N LEU A 121 -38.34 36.23 -2.00
CA LEU A 121 -39.38 36.24 -3.02
C LEU A 121 -40.57 37.01 -2.44
N SER A 122 -40.64 38.30 -2.77
CA SER A 122 -41.92 39.01 -2.76
C SER A 122 -42.76 38.50 -3.92
N LEU A 123 -43.80 37.73 -3.60
CA LEU A 123 -44.96 37.54 -4.47
C LEU A 123 -46.19 37.71 -3.57
N GLY A 124 -46.69 38.94 -3.55
CA GLY A 124 -47.98 39.23 -2.97
C GLY A 124 -49.10 38.62 -3.81
N LEU A 125 -50.13 38.11 -3.13
CA LEU A 125 -51.55 38.38 -3.34
C LEU A 125 -52.36 37.44 -2.45
N GLY A 126 -53.34 37.99 -1.72
CA GLY A 126 -54.46 37.21 -1.18
C GLY A 126 -54.65 37.29 0.33
N LEU A 127 -55.44 38.27 0.75
CA LEU A 127 -56.07 38.39 2.07
C LEU A 127 -56.69 37.06 2.55
N CYS A 128 -56.53 36.70 3.82
CA CYS A 128 -57.67 36.55 4.75
C CYS A 128 -57.20 36.32 6.20
N LEU A 129 -57.97 36.89 7.13
CA LEU A 129 -58.02 36.65 8.58
C LEU A 129 -57.07 37.46 9.46
N GLN A 130 -57.50 38.71 9.67
CA GLN A 130 -57.66 39.26 11.03
C GLN A 130 -58.40 38.25 11.93
N LEU A 131 -57.80 37.89 13.06
CA LEU A 131 -58.54 37.60 14.31
C LEU A 131 -57.60 37.83 15.52
N TYR A 132 -57.84 38.96 16.19
CA TYR A 132 -57.80 39.21 17.65
C TYR A 132 -56.64 38.59 18.47
N ALA A 133 -55.71 39.39 18.97
CA ALA A 133 -55.83 40.14 20.24
C ALA A 133 -56.03 39.24 21.47
N LEU A 134 -54.92 38.90 22.15
CA LEU A 134 -54.72 38.94 23.60
C LEU A 134 -53.22 38.80 23.92
#